data_AF-A0AAF0UM39-F1
#
_entry.id   AF-A0AAF0UM39-F1
#
_cell.length_a   1.000
_cell.length_b   1.000
_cell.length_c   1.000
_cell.angle_alpha   90.00
_cell.angle_beta   90.00
_cell.angle_gamma   90.00
#
_symmetry.space_group_name_H-M   'P 1'
#
loop_
_entity.id
_entity.type
_entity.pdbx_description
1 polymer ?
#
loop_
_entity_poly.entity_id
_entity_poly.type
_entity_poly.pdbx_seq_one_letter_code
_entity_poly.pdbx_strand_id
1 'polypeptide(L)'
;MRNLLRKEMNGGGGSYLGVGNRKTTMGRFAKIRQGNGKDSGKLSGRIVDSDMHDVGRFLNRLLGLPPEIQNRLFELFVSILDLLVQNARLEGHLDSGIVEVKATSVELQGTPKTVHVDNLSGASTILFTFTLDRGLMWECAYALLEEKQKDESSSTNNGFYESKREWLGRRHFLLAFEGYGNSCSASGMYKVFRPTVGEALREMPLVELKDKYRKLSSLEKARRGWEDEYEVSLKQCMHGPKCKLGSFCTVGRRVQEVNVLGGLILPVWGTVEKALSKQARQSHRRIRIVQIVTTTDNQRIVGLLIPNAAVEAVLQDLAWVQDVDE
;
A
#
# COMPACT_ATOMS: atom_id res chain seq x y z
N MET A 1 10.55 2.57 19.76
CA MET A 1 10.22 1.50 20.73
C MET A 1 11.42 0.61 21.11
N ARG A 2 12.23 0.08 20.17
CA ARG A 2 13.40 -0.77 20.50
C ARG A 2 14.42 -0.15 21.48
N ASN A 3 14.65 1.17 21.44
CA ASN A 3 15.64 1.82 22.32
C ASN A 3 15.09 2.32 23.67
N LEU A 4 13.76 2.39 23.82
CA LEU A 4 13.12 2.84 25.07
C LEU A 4 13.02 1.71 26.10
N LEU A 5 12.79 0.46 25.65
CA LEU A 5 12.65 -0.69 26.55
C LEU A 5 13.97 -1.33 26.98
N ARG A 6 15.08 -1.07 26.26
CA ARG A 6 16.40 -1.56 26.65
C ARG A 6 17.00 -0.82 27.86
N LYS A 7 16.48 0.37 28.16
CA LYS A 7 16.98 1.23 29.25
C LYS A 7 16.35 0.90 30.60
N GLU A 8 15.12 0.37 30.62
CA GLU A 8 14.45 -0.05 31.85
C GLU A 8 14.92 -1.41 32.39
N MET A 9 15.52 -2.28 31.57
CA MET A 9 15.97 -3.60 32.00
C MET A 9 17.40 -3.69 32.56
N ASN A 10 18.18 -2.60 32.49
CA ASN A 10 19.60 -2.60 32.93
C ASN A 10 19.89 -1.70 34.15
N GLY A 11 18.87 -1.15 34.82
CA GLY A 11 19.06 -0.22 35.94
C GLY A 11 18.50 -0.73 37.26
N GLY A 12 19.22 -1.62 37.95
CA GLY A 12 18.92 -2.04 39.31
C GLY A 12 20.03 -1.63 40.28
N GLY A 13 19.76 -0.63 41.14
CA GLY A 13 20.55 -0.39 42.36
C GLY A 13 20.65 1.07 42.79
N GLY A 14 19.90 1.48 43.83
CA GLY A 14 20.17 2.73 44.56
C GLY A 14 19.01 3.35 45.36
N SER A 15 18.93 2.97 46.64
CA SER A 15 18.46 3.75 47.82
C SER A 15 17.11 4.49 47.88
N TYR A 16 16.36 4.15 48.93
CA TYR A 16 15.19 4.80 49.54
C TYR A 16 15.30 6.33 49.76
N LEU A 17 14.17 7.05 49.63
CA LEU A 17 13.58 7.94 50.65
C LEU A 17 12.23 8.56 50.21
N GLY A 18 11.17 8.29 50.98
CA GLY A 18 10.24 9.32 51.48
C GLY A 18 8.89 9.63 50.78
N VAL A 19 7.79 9.13 51.38
CA VAL A 19 6.49 9.80 51.69
C VAL A 19 5.67 10.42 50.52
N GLY A 20 4.38 10.15 50.29
CA GLY A 20 3.36 9.34 50.96
C GLY A 20 1.94 9.59 50.36
N ASN A 21 0.97 8.83 50.89
CA ASN A 21 -0.51 8.93 50.74
C ASN A 21 -1.12 8.56 49.37
N ARG A 22 -2.22 7.79 49.24
CA ARG A 22 -3.22 7.28 50.19
C ARG A 22 -4.10 6.19 49.50
N LYS A 23 -4.52 5.21 50.30
CA LYS A 23 -5.79 4.45 50.27
C LYS A 23 -5.98 3.28 49.30
N THR A 24 -5.46 2.13 49.74
CA THR A 24 -6.19 0.88 50.05
C THR A 24 -7.67 0.75 49.67
N THR A 25 -7.98 -0.34 48.96
CA THR A 25 -9.00 -1.31 49.40
C THR A 25 -8.41 -2.73 49.35
N MET A 26 -8.16 -3.28 50.55
CA MET A 26 -8.12 -4.72 50.83
C MET A 26 -9.44 -5.35 50.33
N GLY A 27 -9.54 -6.62 49.95
CA GLY A 27 -8.70 -7.77 50.20
C GLY A 27 -9.61 -8.98 50.34
N ARG A 28 -9.22 -10.14 49.80
CA ARG A 28 -9.70 -11.45 50.23
C ARG A 28 -8.58 -12.46 50.00
N PHE A 29 -7.83 -12.70 51.06
CA PHE A 29 -7.01 -13.89 51.24
C PHE A 29 -7.93 -15.10 51.39
N ALA A 30 -7.66 -16.18 50.64
CA ALA A 30 -8.03 -17.53 51.07
C ALA A 30 -7.06 -18.58 50.48
N LYS A 31 -6.04 -18.88 51.29
CA LYS A 31 -5.64 -20.24 51.69
C LYS A 31 -5.12 -21.19 50.60
N ILE A 32 -3.81 -21.15 50.37
CA ILE A 32 -3.06 -22.30 49.81
C ILE A 32 -2.91 -23.33 50.95
N ARG A 33 -3.69 -24.41 50.89
CA ARG A 33 -3.39 -25.65 51.61
C ARG A 33 -2.59 -26.55 50.67
N GLN A 34 -1.41 -26.97 51.14
CA GLN A 34 -0.64 -28.06 50.53
C GLN A 34 -1.49 -29.34 50.52
N GLY A 35 -1.76 -29.84 49.32
CA GLY A 35 -2.23 -31.19 49.05
C GLY A 35 -1.13 -31.92 48.27
N ASN A 36 -0.58 -32.94 48.91
CA ASN A 36 0.44 -33.83 48.37
C ASN A 36 -0.24 -34.87 47.47
N GLY A 37 0.32 -35.17 46.30
CA GLY A 37 -0.05 -36.37 45.52
C GLY A 37 -0.31 -36.13 44.04
N LYS A 38 0.65 -36.60 43.22
CA LYS A 38 0.52 -37.09 41.83
C LYS A 38 -0.72 -36.62 41.05
N ASP A 39 -0.51 -35.70 40.11
CA ASP A 39 -1.21 -35.74 38.83
C ASP A 39 -0.25 -35.34 37.72
N SER A 40 -0.03 -36.27 36.79
CA SER A 40 0.59 -36.01 35.51
C SER A 40 -0.39 -35.20 34.66
N GLY A 41 -0.47 -33.90 34.95
CA GLY A 41 -1.29 -32.95 34.21
C GLY A 41 -0.76 -32.78 32.79
N LYS A 42 -1.33 -33.55 31.85
CA LYS A 42 -1.30 -33.24 30.42
C LYS A 42 -1.53 -31.73 30.24
N LEU A 43 -0.54 -31.01 29.71
CA LEU A 43 -0.72 -29.66 29.18
C LEU A 43 -1.61 -29.75 27.94
N SER A 44 -2.92 -29.90 28.16
CA SER A 44 -3.92 -29.74 27.12
C SER A 44 -4.08 -28.25 26.87
N GLY A 45 -3.15 -27.67 26.11
CA GLY A 45 -3.26 -26.32 25.55
C GLY A 45 -4.32 -26.26 24.46
N ARG A 46 -5.58 -26.56 24.79
CA ARG A 46 -6.73 -26.28 23.93
C ARG A 46 -7.08 -24.81 24.13
N ILE A 47 -6.65 -23.97 23.20
CA ILE A 47 -7.19 -22.62 23.06
C ILE A 47 -8.62 -22.80 22.54
N VAL A 48 -9.60 -22.23 23.23
CA VAL A 48 -10.99 -22.21 22.76
C VAL A 48 -11.04 -21.26 21.56
N ASP A 49 -11.70 -21.63 20.46
CA ASP A 49 -11.73 -20.82 19.23
C ASP A 49 -12.25 -19.38 19.45
N SER A 50 -13.06 -19.16 20.49
CA SER A 50 -13.49 -17.83 20.93
C SER A 50 -12.33 -16.94 21.41
N ASP A 51 -11.27 -17.54 21.93
CA ASP A 51 -10.11 -16.84 22.48
C ASP A 51 -9.02 -16.58 21.43
N MET A 52 -9.17 -17.09 20.21
CA MET A 52 -8.15 -17.00 19.15
C MET A 52 -7.88 -15.56 18.69
N HIS A 53 -8.80 -14.63 18.97
CA HIS A 53 -8.72 -13.21 18.60
C HIS A 53 -8.43 -12.27 19.78
N ASP A 54 -8.32 -12.79 21.01
CA ASP A 54 -8.06 -11.98 22.21
C ASP A 54 -6.55 -11.75 22.40
N VAL A 55 -6.06 -10.70 21.74
CA VAL A 55 -4.66 -10.26 21.79
C VAL A 55 -4.23 -9.93 23.22
N GLY A 56 -5.12 -9.34 24.03
CA GLY A 56 -4.80 -8.96 25.40
C GLY A 56 -4.55 -10.17 26.29
N ARG A 57 -5.39 -11.20 26.20
CA ARG A 57 -5.22 -12.47 26.93
C ARG A 57 -3.98 -13.25 26.47
N PHE A 58 -3.69 -13.24 25.16
CA PHE A 58 -2.45 -13.85 24.62
C PHE A 58 -1.21 -13.19 25.20
N LEU A 59 -1.11 -11.86 25.16
CA LEU A 59 0.03 -11.10 25.70
C LEU A 59 0.19 -11.35 27.22
N ASN A 60 -0.91 -11.37 27.96
CA ASN A 60 -0.89 -11.65 29.40
C ASN A 60 -0.43 -13.07 29.75
N ARG A 61 -0.71 -14.06 28.89
CA ARG A 61 -0.18 -15.44 29.05
C ARG A 61 1.31 -15.53 28.67
N LEU A 62 1.72 -14.76 27.67
CA LEU A 62 3.10 -14.70 27.21
C LEU A 62 4.01 -14.11 28.30
N LEU A 63 3.55 -13.11 29.05
CA LEU A 63 4.25 -12.53 30.21
C LEU A 63 4.47 -13.51 31.37
N GLY A 64 3.74 -14.64 31.40
CA GLY A 64 3.91 -15.69 32.41
C GLY A 64 5.00 -16.72 32.09
N LEU A 65 5.62 -16.66 30.91
CA LEU A 65 6.67 -17.61 30.49
C LEU A 65 8.07 -17.20 30.99
N PRO A 66 9.05 -18.10 31.02
CA PRO A 66 10.44 -17.74 31.25
C PRO A 66 10.97 -16.72 30.20
N PRO A 67 11.81 -15.74 30.59
CA PRO A 67 12.29 -14.67 29.70
C PRO A 67 12.94 -15.18 28.41
N GLU A 68 13.65 -16.30 28.45
CA GLU A 68 14.31 -16.89 27.29
C GLU A 68 13.30 -17.40 26.25
N ILE A 69 12.20 -17.99 26.73
CA ILE A 69 11.11 -18.49 25.88
C ILE A 69 10.29 -17.33 25.35
N GLN A 70 10.03 -16.30 26.18
CA GLN A 70 9.38 -15.07 25.74
C GLN A 70 10.15 -14.43 24.58
N ASN A 71 11.45 -14.21 24.73
CA ASN A 71 12.27 -13.56 23.72
C ASN A 71 12.29 -14.33 22.40
N ARG A 72 12.43 -15.67 22.45
CA ARG A 72 12.36 -16.50 21.23
C ARG A 72 11.00 -16.45 20.54
N LEU A 73 9.90 -16.46 21.31
CA LEU A 73 8.54 -16.33 20.76
C LEU A 73 8.31 -14.95 20.16
N PHE A 74 8.81 -13.89 20.81
CA PHE A 74 8.75 -12.53 20.28
C PHE A 74 9.59 -12.37 19.02
N GLU A 75 10.79 -12.94 18.95
CA GLU A 75 11.63 -12.94 17.74
C GLU A 75 10.94 -13.65 16.58
N LEU A 76 10.34 -14.82 16.83
CA LEU A 76 9.55 -15.54 15.84
C LEU A 76 8.33 -14.72 15.38
N PHE A 77 7.59 -14.13 16.33
CA PHE A 77 6.45 -13.27 16.04
C PHE A 77 6.85 -12.07 15.18
N VAL A 78 7.92 -11.37 15.53
CA VAL A 78 8.44 -10.23 14.78
C VAL A 78 8.89 -10.66 13.39
N SER A 79 9.56 -11.81 13.25
CA SER A 79 9.99 -12.33 11.95
C SER A 79 8.80 -12.68 11.05
N ILE A 80 7.75 -13.30 11.60
CA ILE A 80 6.50 -13.59 10.88
C ILE A 80 5.79 -12.29 10.52
N LEU A 81 5.71 -11.33 11.45
CA LEU A 81 5.11 -10.03 11.19
C LEU A 81 5.87 -9.28 10.09
N ASP A 82 7.20 -9.28 10.11
CA ASP A 82 8.04 -8.68 9.08
C ASP A 82 7.79 -9.35 7.72
N LEU A 83 7.67 -10.68 7.67
CA LEU A 83 7.33 -11.42 6.45
C LEU A 83 5.92 -11.10 5.95
N LEU A 84 4.93 -11.01 6.85
CA LEU A 84 3.56 -10.62 6.49
C LEU A 84 3.48 -9.17 6.02
N VAL A 85 4.23 -8.26 6.65
CA VAL A 85 4.37 -6.86 6.24
C VAL A 85 5.06 -6.78 4.87
N GLN A 86 6.11 -7.56 4.63
CA GLN A 86 6.77 -7.65 3.33
C GLN A 86 5.82 -8.20 2.27
N ASN A 87 5.09 -9.26 2.55
CA ASN A 87 4.08 -9.80 1.63
C ASN A 87 2.98 -8.77 1.37
N ALA A 88 2.48 -8.09 2.40
CA ALA A 88 1.50 -7.02 2.24
C ALA A 88 2.06 -5.82 1.45
N ARG A 89 3.35 -5.49 1.57
CA ARG A 89 4.02 -4.50 0.71
C ARG A 89 4.11 -4.98 -0.74
N LEU A 90 4.50 -6.23 -0.95
CA LEU A 90 4.64 -6.86 -2.27
C LEU A 90 3.28 -7.00 -2.98
N GLU A 91 2.20 -7.20 -2.23
CA GLU A 91 0.82 -7.32 -2.70
C GLU A 91 0.09 -5.95 -2.76
N GLY A 92 0.71 -4.87 -2.27
CA GLY A 92 0.10 -3.54 -2.19
C GLY A 92 -1.12 -3.50 -1.26
N HIS A 93 -1.12 -4.32 -0.21
CA HIS A 93 -2.19 -4.54 0.76
C HIS A 93 -2.00 -3.75 2.07
N LEU A 94 -0.89 -3.04 2.23
CA LEU A 94 -0.69 -2.17 3.39
C LEU A 94 -1.59 -0.94 3.30
N ASP A 95 -2.50 -0.79 4.25
CA ASP A 95 -3.33 0.40 4.39
C ASP A 95 -2.42 1.58 4.77
N SER A 96 -2.07 2.39 3.77
CA SER A 96 -0.92 3.31 3.81
C SER A 96 -1.30 4.73 4.21
N GLY A 97 -2.49 4.94 4.77
CA GLY A 97 -3.05 6.27 4.97
C GLY A 97 -3.47 6.92 3.65
N ILE A 98 -3.27 8.24 3.54
CA ILE A 98 -3.61 9.00 2.32
C ILE A 98 -2.62 8.62 1.21
N VAL A 99 -3.11 7.99 0.14
CA VAL A 99 -2.30 7.59 -1.00
C VAL A 99 -2.10 8.78 -1.93
N GLU A 100 -0.88 9.27 -2.05
CA GLU A 100 -0.55 10.27 -3.07
C GLU A 100 -0.55 9.64 -4.46
N VAL A 101 -1.37 10.18 -5.36
CA VAL A 101 -1.42 9.75 -6.75
C VAL A 101 -0.31 10.46 -7.51
N LYS A 102 0.74 9.71 -7.84
CA LYS A 102 1.86 10.19 -8.66
C LYS A 102 1.58 9.97 -10.14
N ALA A 103 1.72 11.03 -10.92
CA ALA A 103 1.64 11.02 -12.38
C ALA A 103 2.50 12.17 -12.94
N THR A 104 2.88 12.06 -14.20
CA THR A 104 3.65 13.09 -14.91
C THR A 104 2.77 14.27 -15.26
N SER A 105 1.53 14.01 -15.69
CA SER A 105 0.48 15.02 -15.83
C SER A 105 -0.79 14.58 -15.12
N VAL A 106 -1.44 15.54 -14.46
CA VAL A 106 -2.70 15.41 -13.75
C VAL A 106 -3.56 16.60 -14.16
N GLU A 107 -4.56 16.33 -14.98
CA GLU A 107 -5.48 17.34 -15.51
C GLU A 107 -6.90 17.07 -15.03
N LEU A 108 -7.56 18.13 -14.55
CA LEU A 108 -8.98 18.06 -14.21
C LEU A 108 -9.80 18.02 -15.50
N GLN A 109 -10.65 17.02 -15.64
CA GLN A 109 -11.52 16.85 -16.79
C GLN A 109 -12.86 17.55 -16.56
N GLY A 110 -13.11 18.61 -17.32
CA GLY A 110 -14.36 19.36 -17.28
C GLY A 110 -14.59 20.07 -15.93
N THR A 111 -15.85 20.38 -15.64
CA THR A 111 -16.24 21.00 -14.36
C THR A 111 -16.55 19.94 -13.31
N PRO A 112 -16.07 20.09 -12.06
CA PRO A 112 -16.44 19.19 -10.97
C PRO A 112 -17.95 19.13 -10.79
N LYS A 113 -18.48 17.94 -10.52
CA LYS A 113 -19.92 17.71 -10.39
C LYS A 113 -20.30 17.65 -8.91
N THR A 114 -21.19 18.52 -8.45
CA THR A 114 -21.80 18.37 -7.12
C THR A 114 -22.75 17.16 -7.13
N VAL A 115 -22.56 16.23 -6.20
CA VAL A 115 -23.31 14.98 -6.14
C VAL A 115 -24.20 14.85 -4.91
N HIS A 116 -23.89 15.60 -3.85
CA HIS A 116 -24.71 15.66 -2.64
C HIS A 116 -24.50 17.01 -1.97
N VAL A 117 -25.54 17.53 -1.32
CA VAL A 117 -25.48 18.71 -0.47
C VAL A 117 -26.12 18.33 0.85
N ASP A 118 -25.40 18.51 1.94
CA ASP A 118 -25.88 18.18 3.27
C ASP A 118 -26.90 19.24 3.73
N ASN A 119 -28.11 18.82 4.08
CA ASN A 119 -29.22 19.73 4.43
C ASN A 119 -28.96 20.54 5.70
N LEU A 120 -28.13 20.04 6.63
CA LEU A 120 -27.85 20.69 7.91
C LEU A 120 -26.76 21.76 7.79
N SER A 121 -25.70 21.48 7.04
CA SER A 121 -24.53 22.34 6.91
C SER A 121 -24.48 23.15 5.60
N GLY A 122 -25.28 22.78 4.60
CA GLY A 122 -25.19 23.31 3.23
C GLY A 122 -23.90 22.92 2.49
N ALA A 123 -23.06 22.09 3.09
CA ALA A 123 -21.78 21.70 2.50
C ALA A 123 -21.99 20.67 1.39
N SER A 124 -21.24 20.82 0.30
CA SER A 124 -21.35 19.96 -0.87
C SER A 124 -20.33 18.83 -0.87
N THR A 125 -20.76 17.65 -1.33
CA THR A 125 -19.90 16.57 -1.81
C THR A 125 -19.73 16.72 -3.32
N ILE A 126 -18.49 16.71 -3.80
CA ILE A 126 -18.15 17.01 -5.20
C ILE A 126 -17.37 15.83 -5.79
N LEU A 127 -17.77 15.39 -6.97
CA LEU A 127 -17.04 14.42 -7.78
C LEU A 127 -16.10 15.14 -8.74
N PHE A 128 -14.82 14.84 -8.61
CA PHE A 128 -13.75 15.29 -9.49
C PHE A 128 -13.33 14.14 -10.40
N THR A 129 -13.22 14.42 -11.70
CA THR A 129 -12.72 13.47 -12.70
C THR A 129 -11.38 13.97 -13.19
N PHE A 130 -10.33 13.18 -13.05
CA PHE A 130 -8.97 13.53 -13.48
C PHE A 130 -8.51 12.62 -14.60
N THR A 131 -7.80 13.20 -15.57
CA THR A 131 -6.99 12.46 -16.53
C THR A 131 -5.55 12.44 -16.03
N LEU A 132 -5.03 11.25 -15.76
CA LEU A 132 -3.66 11.04 -15.29
C LEU A 132 -2.81 10.45 -16.41
N ASP A 133 -1.74 11.13 -16.80
CA ASP A 133 -0.68 10.55 -17.63
C ASP A 133 0.49 10.15 -16.72
N ARG A 134 0.67 8.84 -16.49
CA ARG A 134 1.76 8.29 -15.67
C ARG A 134 2.98 7.89 -16.51
N GLY A 135 2.98 8.21 -17.80
CA GLY A 135 4.04 7.83 -18.69
C GLY A 135 5.36 8.49 -18.34
N LEU A 136 6.44 7.79 -18.65
CA LEU A 136 7.78 8.35 -18.55
C LEU A 136 8.36 8.47 -19.95
N MET A 137 8.61 9.70 -20.41
CA MET A 137 9.24 9.96 -21.70
C MET A 137 10.68 9.47 -21.71
N TRP A 138 11.20 9.17 -22.90
CA TRP A 138 12.55 8.65 -23.07
C TRP A 138 13.61 9.58 -22.47
N GLU A 139 13.47 10.88 -22.70
CA GLU A 139 14.40 11.92 -22.25
C GLU A 139 14.49 11.92 -20.71
N CYS A 140 13.36 11.80 -20.03
CA CYS A 140 13.31 11.72 -18.57
C CYS A 140 13.92 10.41 -18.06
N ALA A 141 13.61 9.28 -18.70
CA ALA A 141 14.18 7.98 -18.33
C ALA A 141 15.72 7.95 -18.52
N TYR A 142 16.19 8.56 -19.61
CA TYR A 142 17.61 8.68 -19.92
C TYR A 142 18.32 9.60 -18.92
N ALA A 143 17.73 10.75 -18.59
CA ALA A 143 18.27 11.65 -17.57
C ALA A 143 18.39 10.97 -16.18
N LEU A 144 17.39 10.17 -15.78
CA LEU A 144 17.46 9.39 -14.54
C LEU A 144 18.62 8.39 -14.54
N LEU A 145 18.89 7.76 -15.69
CA LEU A 145 20.03 6.86 -15.81
C LEU A 145 21.37 7.61 -15.72
N GLU A 146 21.49 8.77 -16.38
CA GLU A 146 22.72 9.58 -16.33
C GLU A 146 23.00 10.12 -14.93
N GLU A 147 21.99 10.61 -14.22
CA GLU A 147 22.12 11.05 -12.82
C GLU A 147 22.63 9.92 -11.94
N LYS A 148 22.06 8.72 -12.08
CA LYS A 148 22.44 7.54 -11.30
C LYS A 148 23.78 6.93 -11.68
N GLN A 149 24.30 7.20 -12.89
CA GLN A 149 25.64 6.77 -13.30
C GLN A 149 26.74 7.69 -12.76
N LYS A 150 26.42 8.96 -12.46
CA LYS A 150 27.36 9.90 -11.81
C LYS A 150 27.63 9.55 -10.35
N ASP A 151 26.71 8.84 -9.71
CA ASP A 151 26.91 8.28 -8.37
C ASP A 151 27.98 7.17 -8.42
N GLU A 152 29.15 7.37 -7.79
CA GLU A 152 30.31 6.45 -7.80
C GLU A 152 30.02 5.02 -7.30
N SER A 153 28.85 4.80 -6.69
CA SER A 153 28.39 3.51 -6.17
C SER A 153 27.52 2.71 -7.16
N SER A 154 27.32 3.19 -8.39
CA SER A 154 26.35 2.62 -9.33
C SER A 154 26.61 1.13 -9.65
N SER A 155 25.60 0.30 -9.39
CA SER A 155 25.66 -1.13 -9.68
C SER A 155 25.86 -1.38 -11.18
N THR A 156 26.71 -2.34 -11.56
CA THR A 156 26.93 -2.72 -12.97
C THR A 156 25.64 -3.20 -13.66
N ASN A 157 24.61 -3.60 -12.90
CA ASN A 157 23.33 -4.02 -13.46
C ASN A 157 22.35 -2.83 -13.67
N ASN A 158 22.74 -1.58 -13.41
CA ASN A 158 21.88 -0.43 -13.72
C ASN A 158 21.80 -0.23 -15.25
N GLY A 159 20.61 0.00 -15.79
CA GLY A 159 20.42 0.32 -17.21
C GLY A 159 19.07 -0.11 -17.79
N PHE A 160 18.98 -0.03 -19.12
CA PHE A 160 17.80 -0.44 -19.88
C PHE A 160 17.77 -1.94 -20.15
N TYR A 161 16.57 -2.49 -20.17
CA TYR A 161 16.29 -3.91 -20.29
C TYR A 161 15.16 -4.15 -21.29
N GLU A 162 15.27 -5.25 -22.03
CA GLU A 162 14.24 -5.77 -22.95
C GLU A 162 13.75 -7.13 -22.43
N SER A 163 12.46 -7.41 -22.54
CA SER A 163 11.91 -8.71 -22.14
C SER A 163 12.47 -9.83 -23.02
N LYS A 164 12.91 -10.93 -22.40
CA LYS A 164 13.43 -12.09 -23.15
C LYS A 164 12.34 -12.80 -23.95
N ARG A 165 11.13 -12.82 -23.39
CA ARG A 165 9.95 -13.38 -24.03
C ARG A 165 9.14 -12.26 -24.64
N GLU A 166 8.63 -12.52 -25.83
CA GLU A 166 7.50 -11.76 -26.37
C GLU A 166 6.25 -12.20 -25.63
N TRP A 167 5.61 -11.25 -24.97
CA TRP A 167 4.34 -11.46 -24.31
C TRP A 167 3.33 -10.58 -25.04
N LEU A 168 2.10 -11.08 -25.22
CA LEU A 168 0.98 -10.31 -25.77
C LEU A 168 1.30 -9.58 -27.09
N GLY A 169 2.16 -10.20 -27.91
CA GLY A 169 2.53 -9.77 -29.25
C GLY A 169 3.68 -8.76 -29.34
N ARG A 170 4.36 -8.43 -28.24
CA ARG A 170 5.53 -7.53 -28.28
C ARG A 170 6.57 -7.82 -27.20
N ARG A 171 7.74 -7.21 -27.37
CA ARG A 171 8.75 -7.10 -26.32
C ARG A 171 8.53 -5.85 -25.52
N HIS A 172 8.79 -5.94 -24.22
CA HIS A 172 8.59 -4.84 -23.28
C HIS A 172 9.93 -4.29 -22.81
N PHE A 173 9.97 -2.98 -22.62
CA PHE A 173 11.16 -2.26 -22.21
C PHE A 173 10.99 -1.72 -20.80
N LEU A 174 12.08 -1.73 -20.03
CA LEU A 174 12.13 -1.11 -18.72
C LEU A 174 13.52 -0.58 -18.40
N LEU A 175 13.58 0.35 -17.48
CA LEU A 175 14.79 0.88 -16.89
C LEU A 175 14.85 0.37 -15.46
N ALA A 176 15.98 -0.22 -15.06
CA ALA A 176 16.16 -0.70 -13.71
C ALA A 176 17.45 -0.17 -13.12
N PHE A 177 17.40 0.26 -11.87
CA PHE A 177 18.58 0.61 -11.08
C PHE A 177 18.40 0.17 -9.63
N GLU A 178 19.51 -0.13 -8.97
CA GLU A 178 19.52 -0.60 -7.59
C GLU A 178 18.97 0.49 -6.65
N GLY A 179 18.05 0.10 -5.76
CA GLY A 179 17.46 1.02 -4.79
C GLY A 179 18.35 1.16 -3.55
N TYR A 180 18.84 2.36 -3.27
CA TYR A 180 19.45 2.68 -1.97
C TYR A 180 18.35 2.99 -0.95
N GLY A 181 17.81 1.94 -0.33
CA GLY A 181 16.96 2.12 0.85
C GLY A 181 17.84 2.48 2.06
N ASN A 182 17.54 3.60 2.72
CA ASN A 182 18.16 4.07 3.98
C ASN A 182 17.86 3.17 5.20
N SER A 183 17.52 1.90 4.97
CA SER A 183 17.33 0.87 5.99
C SER A 183 18.14 -0.35 5.56
N CYS A 184 19.20 -0.61 6.31
CA CYS A 184 20.10 -1.74 6.18
C CYS A 184 19.40 -3.04 5.69
N SER A 185 19.99 -3.68 4.67
CA SER A 185 20.01 -5.15 4.41
C SER A 185 19.36 -5.73 3.13
N ALA A 186 19.19 -5.00 2.02
CA ALA A 186 18.81 -5.66 0.75
C ALA A 186 19.58 -5.16 -0.47
N SER A 187 20.88 -5.42 -0.52
CA SER A 187 21.63 -5.46 -1.79
C SER A 187 20.90 -6.41 -2.76
N GLY A 188 20.55 -5.93 -3.95
CA GLY A 188 19.88 -6.75 -4.97
C GLY A 188 18.38 -6.50 -5.21
N MET A 189 17.78 -5.45 -4.63
CA MET A 189 16.46 -4.95 -5.05
C MET A 189 16.60 -3.79 -6.03
N TYR A 190 15.86 -3.87 -7.14
CA TYR A 190 15.91 -2.90 -8.23
C TYR A 190 14.59 -2.13 -8.32
N LYS A 191 14.70 -0.80 -8.33
CA LYS A 191 13.60 0.07 -8.74
C LYS A 191 13.42 -0.04 -10.24
N VAL A 192 12.19 -0.22 -10.67
CA VAL A 192 11.84 -0.47 -12.07
C VAL A 192 11.00 0.68 -12.60
N PHE A 193 11.40 1.20 -13.75
CA PHE A 193 10.68 2.24 -14.47
C PHE A 193 10.20 1.67 -15.79
N ARG A 194 8.94 1.94 -16.12
CA ARG A 194 8.32 1.51 -17.38
C ARG A 194 7.84 2.73 -18.17
N PRO A 195 7.90 2.68 -19.51
CA PRO A 195 7.33 3.73 -20.36
C PRO A 195 5.87 4.04 -20.03
N THR A 196 5.10 3.03 -19.63
CA THR A 196 3.64 3.16 -19.44
C THR A 196 3.20 3.69 -18.07
N VAL A 197 4.00 3.54 -17.02
CA VAL A 197 3.59 3.90 -15.63
C VAL A 197 4.67 4.71 -14.88
N GLY A 198 5.86 4.88 -15.47
CA GLY A 198 7.00 5.45 -14.76
C GLY A 198 7.50 4.50 -13.68
N GLU A 199 7.75 5.01 -12.48
CA GLU A 199 8.21 4.20 -11.34
C GLU A 199 7.15 3.14 -10.96
N ALA A 200 7.53 1.88 -11.06
CA ALA A 200 6.70 0.79 -10.59
C ALA A 200 6.66 0.79 -9.06
N LEU A 201 5.46 0.63 -8.49
CA LEU A 201 5.26 0.55 -7.04
C LEU A 201 6.04 -0.61 -6.38
N ARG A 202 6.28 -1.69 -7.13
CA ARG A 202 6.96 -2.88 -6.65
C ARG A 202 8.38 -2.94 -7.20
N GLU A 203 9.34 -3.02 -6.29
CA GLU A 203 10.74 -3.32 -6.60
C GLU A 203 10.89 -4.77 -7.09
N MET A 204 11.92 -5.02 -7.90
CA MET A 204 12.20 -6.31 -8.51
C MET A 204 13.55 -6.85 -8.01
N PRO A 205 13.61 -8.09 -7.50
CA PRO A 205 14.88 -8.72 -7.17
C PRO A 205 15.75 -8.93 -8.42
N LEU A 206 17.06 -8.84 -8.27
CA LEU A 206 18.02 -9.04 -9.37
C LEU A 206 17.85 -10.40 -10.08
N VAL A 207 17.52 -11.44 -9.33
CA VAL A 207 17.27 -12.78 -9.86
C VAL A 207 16.08 -12.78 -10.82
N GLU A 208 14.97 -12.14 -10.42
CA GLU A 208 13.78 -12.01 -11.25
C GLU A 208 14.04 -11.15 -12.50
N LEU A 209 14.79 -10.04 -12.33
CA LEU A 209 15.16 -9.14 -13.41
C LEU A 209 16.00 -9.86 -14.47
N LYS A 210 17.05 -10.59 -14.04
CA LYS A 210 17.92 -11.36 -14.93
C LYS A 210 17.24 -12.56 -15.56
N ASP A 211 16.23 -13.14 -14.91
CA ASP A 211 15.45 -14.24 -15.47
C ASP A 211 14.55 -13.74 -16.62
N LYS A 212 13.76 -12.70 -16.37
CA LYS A 212 12.73 -12.21 -17.29
C LYS A 212 13.24 -11.26 -18.38
N TYR A 213 14.33 -10.54 -18.13
CA TYR A 213 14.82 -9.48 -18.99
C TYR A 213 16.29 -9.64 -19.36
N ARG A 214 16.68 -9.00 -20.47
CA ARG A 214 18.05 -8.90 -20.96
C ARG A 214 18.48 -7.44 -20.96
N LYS A 215 19.63 -7.14 -20.35
CA LYS A 215 20.22 -5.80 -20.37
C LYS A 215 20.59 -5.42 -21.81
N LEU A 216 20.25 -4.20 -22.21
CA LEU A 216 20.59 -3.63 -23.51
C LEU A 216 21.91 -2.87 -23.43
N SER A 217 22.79 -3.11 -24.40
CA SER A 217 24.01 -2.30 -24.62
C SER A 217 23.77 -1.15 -25.60
N SER A 218 22.85 -1.32 -26.55
CA SER A 218 22.49 -0.30 -27.53
C SER A 218 21.39 0.62 -26.98
N LEU A 219 21.75 1.88 -26.72
CA LEU A 219 20.79 2.92 -26.32
C LEU A 219 19.77 3.22 -27.41
N GLU A 220 20.16 3.17 -28.69
CA GLU A 220 19.26 3.42 -29.81
C GLU A 220 18.14 2.37 -29.92
N LYS A 221 18.46 1.10 -29.61
CA LYS A 221 17.44 0.05 -29.53
C LYS A 221 16.50 0.29 -28.34
N ALA A 222 17.06 0.68 -27.19
CA ALA A 222 16.27 0.98 -26.01
C ALA A 222 15.32 2.16 -26.25
N ARG A 223 15.81 3.24 -26.89
CA ARG A 223 15.04 4.43 -27.25
C ARG A 223 13.83 4.08 -28.10
N ARG A 224 14.04 3.47 -29.26
CA ARG A 224 12.95 3.11 -30.18
C ARG A 224 11.92 2.22 -29.49
N GLY A 225 12.37 1.19 -28.78
CA GLY A 225 11.47 0.30 -28.05
C GLY A 225 10.69 1.00 -26.94
N TRP A 226 11.31 1.97 -26.26
CA TRP A 226 10.68 2.77 -25.21
C TRP A 226 9.63 3.73 -25.78
N GLU A 227 9.97 4.48 -26.82
CA GLU A 227 9.07 5.41 -27.51
C GLU A 227 7.89 4.67 -28.14
N ASP A 228 8.13 3.55 -28.82
CA ASP A 228 7.07 2.69 -29.38
C ASP A 228 6.10 2.21 -28.29
N GLU A 229 6.64 1.75 -27.16
CA GLU A 229 5.83 1.29 -26.04
C GLU A 229 5.05 2.44 -25.38
N TYR A 230 5.69 3.60 -25.24
CA TYR A 230 5.12 4.83 -24.70
C TYR A 230 3.93 5.30 -25.54
N GLU A 231 4.06 5.35 -26.86
CA GLU A 231 3.00 5.76 -27.79
C GLU A 231 1.86 4.76 -27.84
N VAL A 232 2.15 3.47 -27.96
CA VAL A 232 1.10 2.43 -28.01
C VAL A 232 0.27 2.42 -26.72
N SER A 233 0.91 2.66 -25.57
CA SER A 233 0.25 2.65 -24.27
C SER A 233 -0.74 3.79 -24.03
N LEU A 234 -0.76 4.80 -24.91
CA LEU A 234 -1.77 5.87 -24.89
C LEU A 234 -3.19 5.31 -25.11
N LYS A 235 -3.34 4.40 -26.07
CA LYS A 235 -4.66 3.86 -26.49
C LYS A 235 -4.82 2.37 -26.22
N GLN A 236 -3.71 1.62 -26.20
CA GLN A 236 -3.73 0.17 -26.06
C GLN A 236 -3.44 -0.26 -24.62
N CYS A 237 -4.27 -1.18 -24.11
CA CYS A 237 -4.00 -1.82 -22.83
C CYS A 237 -2.79 -2.77 -22.90
N MET A 238 -2.25 -3.16 -21.74
CA MET A 238 -1.11 -4.09 -21.68
C MET A 238 -1.43 -5.48 -22.26
N HIS A 239 -2.70 -5.86 -22.37
CA HIS A 239 -3.13 -7.13 -22.95
C HIS A 239 -3.02 -7.18 -24.48
N GLY A 240 -2.63 -6.07 -25.12
CA GLY A 240 -2.48 -6.00 -26.56
C GLY A 240 -3.80 -5.82 -27.31
N PRO A 241 -3.77 -5.90 -28.65
CA PRO A 241 -4.93 -5.64 -29.51
C PRO A 241 -6.02 -6.71 -29.39
N LYS A 242 -5.68 -7.93 -28.96
CA LYS A 242 -6.62 -9.06 -28.78
C LYS A 242 -7.20 -9.14 -27.36
N CYS A 243 -7.26 -8.02 -26.64
CA CYS A 243 -7.81 -7.99 -25.30
C CYS A 243 -9.31 -8.35 -25.31
N LYS A 244 -9.73 -9.29 -24.46
CA LYS A 244 -11.14 -9.70 -24.32
C LYS A 244 -12.07 -8.56 -23.92
N LEU A 245 -11.53 -7.54 -23.24
CA LEU A 245 -12.26 -6.36 -22.78
C LEU A 245 -12.23 -5.19 -23.80
N GLY A 246 -11.51 -5.35 -24.92
CA GLY A 246 -11.44 -4.38 -26.01
C GLY A 246 -11.12 -2.96 -25.56
N SER A 247 -11.91 -2.00 -26.06
CA SER A 247 -11.77 -0.56 -25.79
C SER A 247 -12.01 -0.18 -24.32
N PHE A 248 -12.74 -0.99 -23.55
CA PHE A 248 -13.03 -0.75 -22.14
C PHE A 248 -11.87 -1.14 -21.21
N CYS A 249 -10.86 -1.85 -21.72
CA CYS A 249 -9.70 -2.22 -20.92
C CYS A 249 -8.75 -1.03 -20.73
N THR A 250 -8.71 -0.47 -19.52
CA THR A 250 -7.76 0.60 -19.14
C THR A 250 -6.49 0.07 -18.47
N VAL A 251 -6.36 -1.26 -18.33
CA VAL A 251 -5.26 -1.90 -17.61
C VAL A 251 -3.94 -1.68 -18.36
N GLY A 252 -2.97 -1.07 -17.69
CA GLY A 252 -1.64 -0.81 -18.25
C GLY A 252 -1.59 0.25 -19.33
N ARG A 253 -2.68 1.02 -19.52
CA ARG A 253 -2.63 2.26 -20.28
C ARG A 253 -1.88 3.31 -19.50
N ARG A 254 -1.19 4.18 -20.23
CA ARG A 254 -0.44 5.31 -19.72
C ARG A 254 -1.33 6.41 -19.20
N VAL A 255 -2.37 6.69 -19.96
CA VAL A 255 -3.41 7.64 -19.60
C VAL A 255 -4.58 6.89 -18.98
N GLN A 256 -4.95 7.31 -17.76
CA GLN A 256 -6.05 6.74 -17.02
C GLN A 256 -6.94 7.83 -16.45
N GLU A 257 -8.25 7.62 -16.59
CA GLU A 257 -9.25 8.42 -15.89
C GLU A 257 -9.40 7.93 -14.45
N VAL A 258 -9.40 8.86 -13.51
CA VAL A 258 -9.56 8.61 -12.08
C VAL A 258 -10.63 9.52 -11.51
N ASN A 259 -11.54 8.92 -10.75
CA ASN A 259 -12.67 9.60 -10.13
C ASN A 259 -12.42 9.75 -8.62
N VAL A 260 -12.51 10.97 -8.11
CA VAL A 260 -12.28 11.29 -6.69
C VAL A 260 -13.46 12.06 -6.12
N LEU A 261 -14.02 11.54 -5.04
CA LEU A 261 -15.09 12.19 -4.29
C LEU A 261 -14.49 13.04 -3.16
N GLY A 262 -14.59 14.35 -3.28
CA GLY A 262 -14.10 15.33 -2.31
C GLY A 262 -15.20 16.13 -1.64
N GLY A 263 -14.82 17.03 -0.72
CA GLY A 263 -15.76 17.85 0.05
C GLY A 263 -16.27 17.12 1.30
N LEU A 264 -17.56 17.26 1.60
CA LEU A 264 -18.15 16.61 2.77
C LEU A 264 -18.44 15.12 2.48
N ILE A 265 -17.62 14.23 3.02
CA ILE A 265 -17.64 12.80 2.68
C ILE A 265 -18.36 11.95 3.75
N LEU A 266 -18.34 12.36 5.02
CA LEU A 266 -18.89 11.55 6.12
C LEU A 266 -20.38 11.17 5.96
N PRO A 267 -21.28 12.09 5.55
CA PRO A 267 -22.70 11.75 5.36
C PRO A 267 -22.93 10.71 4.27
N VAL A 268 -22.09 10.74 3.23
CA VAL A 268 -22.21 9.85 2.07
C VAL A 268 -21.40 8.55 2.21
N TRP A 269 -20.66 8.40 3.31
CA TRP A 269 -19.71 7.29 3.51
C TRP A 269 -20.37 5.92 3.40
N GLY A 270 -21.48 5.71 4.12
CA GLY A 270 -22.19 4.42 4.12
C GLY A 270 -22.75 4.06 2.74
N THR A 271 -23.22 5.06 1.98
CA THR A 271 -23.71 4.88 0.61
C THR A 271 -22.58 4.46 -0.32
N VAL A 272 -21.44 5.15 -0.24
CA VAL A 272 -20.24 4.78 -1.01
C VAL A 272 -19.75 3.38 -0.64
N GLU A 273 -19.68 3.05 0.65
CA GLU A 273 -19.27 1.72 1.12
C GLU A 273 -20.18 0.62 0.57
N LYS A 274 -21.50 0.83 0.62
CA LYS A 274 -22.49 -0.09 0.06
C LYS A 274 -22.29 -0.28 -1.44
N ALA A 275 -22.06 0.80 -2.21
CA ALA A 275 -21.82 0.72 -3.65
C ALA A 275 -20.50 -0.02 -3.99
N LEU A 276 -19.44 0.22 -3.21
CA LEU A 276 -18.14 -0.46 -3.37
C LEU A 276 -18.21 -1.93 -2.97
N SER A 277 -18.99 -2.31 -1.96
CA SER A 277 -19.13 -3.70 -1.51
C SER A 277 -19.63 -4.65 -2.62
N LYS A 278 -20.42 -4.13 -3.56
CA LYS A 278 -21.00 -4.84 -4.71
C LYS A 278 -19.99 -5.08 -5.85
N GLN A 279 -18.78 -4.52 -5.78
CA GLN A 279 -17.81 -4.62 -6.87
C GLN A 279 -17.26 -6.03 -7.04
N ALA A 280 -17.07 -6.47 -8.29
CA ALA A 280 -16.56 -7.81 -8.59
C ALA A 280 -15.10 -8.02 -8.13
N ARG A 281 -14.27 -6.97 -8.20
CA ARG A 281 -12.85 -7.02 -7.81
C ARG A 281 -12.70 -6.68 -6.33
N GLN A 282 -12.04 -7.56 -5.57
CA GLN A 282 -11.77 -7.33 -4.14
C GLN A 282 -11.00 -6.03 -3.89
N SER A 283 -10.11 -5.63 -4.80
CA SER A 283 -9.37 -4.36 -4.72
C SER A 283 -10.25 -3.12 -4.85
N HIS A 284 -11.39 -3.22 -5.52
CA HIS A 284 -12.36 -2.13 -5.73
C HIS A 284 -13.39 -2.05 -4.60
N ARG A 285 -13.47 -3.06 -3.71
CA ARG A 285 -14.39 -3.07 -2.57
C ARG A 285 -13.91 -2.22 -1.40
N ARG A 286 -12.63 -1.86 -1.37
CA ARG A 286 -12.01 -1.09 -0.29
C ARG A 286 -12.09 0.40 -0.61
N ILE A 287 -12.53 1.18 0.36
CA ILE A 287 -12.41 2.65 0.32
C ILE A 287 -10.93 3.00 0.38
N ARG A 288 -10.49 3.93 -0.46
CA ARG A 288 -9.13 4.46 -0.47
C ARG A 288 -9.19 5.97 -0.45
N ILE A 289 -8.47 6.58 0.47
CA ILE A 289 -8.31 8.03 0.51
C ILE A 289 -7.08 8.35 -0.35
N VAL A 290 -7.27 9.20 -1.34
CA VAL A 290 -6.22 9.65 -2.25
C VAL A 290 -6.03 11.14 -2.15
N GLN A 291 -4.77 11.55 -2.34
CA GLN A 291 -4.41 12.94 -2.57
C GLN A 291 -3.93 13.08 -4.01
N ILE A 292 -4.52 14.02 -4.73
CA ILE A 292 -4.18 14.38 -6.09
C ILE A 292 -3.68 15.83 -6.09
N VAL A 293 -2.57 16.08 -6.77
CA VAL A 293 -2.05 17.43 -7.03
C VAL A 293 -2.13 17.65 -8.53
N THR A 294 -2.90 18.65 -8.96
CA THR A 294 -3.01 19.01 -10.37
C THR A 294 -1.72 19.63 -10.87
N THR A 295 -1.34 19.35 -12.11
CA THR A 295 -0.07 19.84 -12.68
C THR A 295 -0.17 21.27 -13.19
N THR A 296 -1.37 21.71 -13.56
CA THR A 296 -1.63 23.03 -14.15
C THR A 296 -1.61 24.18 -13.14
N ASP A 297 -2.17 23.94 -11.95
CA ASP A 297 -2.49 24.96 -10.95
C ASP A 297 -2.02 24.56 -9.53
N ASN A 298 -1.35 23.41 -9.40
CA ASN A 298 -0.85 22.88 -8.12
C ASN A 298 -1.93 22.78 -7.03
N GLN A 299 -3.19 22.60 -7.43
CA GLN A 299 -4.30 22.45 -6.51
C GLN A 299 -4.24 21.06 -5.89
N ARG A 300 -4.30 21.02 -4.55
CA ARG A 300 -4.34 19.78 -3.78
C ARG A 300 -5.76 19.40 -3.50
N ILE A 301 -6.15 18.20 -3.92
CA ILE A 301 -7.47 17.64 -3.72
C ILE A 301 -7.32 16.31 -2.98
N VAL A 302 -7.98 16.20 -1.83
CA VAL A 302 -8.02 14.97 -1.03
C VAL A 302 -9.45 14.45 -1.04
N GLY A 303 -9.61 13.15 -1.30
CA GLY A 303 -10.93 12.54 -1.37
C GLY A 303 -10.91 11.03 -1.50
N LEU A 304 -12.09 10.43 -1.65
CA LEU A 304 -12.23 9.00 -1.84
C LEU A 304 -12.03 8.64 -3.31
N LEU A 305 -11.16 7.67 -3.58
CA LEU A 305 -11.01 7.09 -4.90
C LEU A 305 -12.21 6.20 -5.23
N ILE A 306 -12.95 6.58 -6.27
CA ILE A 306 -14.09 5.80 -6.77
C ILE A 306 -13.65 5.04 -8.03
N PRO A 307 -13.67 3.70 -8.05
CA PRO A 307 -13.40 2.93 -9.26
C PRO A 307 -14.41 3.28 -10.37
N ASN A 308 -13.97 3.39 -11.62
CA ASN A 308 -14.85 3.80 -12.73
C ASN A 308 -16.11 2.92 -12.87
N ALA A 309 -16.01 1.63 -12.57
CA ALA A 309 -17.14 0.70 -12.57
C ALA A 309 -18.17 0.94 -11.45
N ALA A 310 -17.82 1.71 -10.41
CA ALA A 310 -18.68 2.06 -9.28
C ALA A 310 -19.25 3.48 -9.37
N VAL A 311 -18.72 4.34 -10.26
CA VAL A 311 -19.11 5.76 -10.34
C VAL A 311 -20.60 5.92 -10.57
N GLU A 312 -21.16 5.20 -11.55
CA GLU A 312 -22.58 5.29 -11.87
C GLU A 312 -23.47 4.83 -10.70
N ALA A 313 -23.12 3.73 -10.05
CA ALA A 313 -23.83 3.22 -8.88
C ALA A 313 -23.78 4.21 -7.70
N VAL A 314 -22.62 4.83 -7.45
CA VAL A 314 -22.48 5.85 -6.41
C VAL A 314 -23.33 7.08 -6.74
N LEU A 315 -23.32 7.54 -7.99
CA LEU A 315 -24.13 8.70 -8.41
C LEU A 315 -25.64 8.44 -8.28
N GLN A 316 -26.10 7.25 -8.64
CA GLN A 316 -27.50 6.85 -8.49
C GLN A 316 -27.90 6.79 -7.02
N ASP A 317 -27.12 6.08 -6.20
CA ASP A 317 -27.44 5.91 -4.77
C ASP A 317 -27.37 7.27 -4.01
N LEU A 318 -26.56 8.24 -4.45
CA LEU A 318 -26.50 9.58 -3.84
C LEU A 318 -27.60 10.52 -4.30
N ALA A 319 -28.06 10.40 -5.54
CA ALA A 319 -29.22 11.15 -6.03
C ALA A 319 -30.51 10.69 -5.34
N TRP A 320 -30.69 9.38 -5.16
CA TRP A 320 -31.85 8.80 -4.46
C TRP A 320 -32.00 9.27 -3.01
N VAL A 321 -30.90 9.60 -2.32
CA VAL A 321 -30.97 10.12 -0.95
C VAL A 321 -31.54 11.55 -0.92
N GLN A 322 -31.41 12.33 -1.99
CA GLN A 322 -32.02 13.67 -2.06
C GLN A 322 -33.54 13.60 -2.22
N ASP A 323 -34.05 12.63 -2.98
CA ASP A 323 -35.49 12.50 -3.27
C ASP A 323 -36.32 11.90 -2.12
N VAL A 324 -35.67 11.26 -1.13
CA VAL A 324 -36.38 10.59 -0.01
C VAL A 324 -36.63 11.53 1.18
N ASP A 325 -35.93 12.66 1.23
CA ASP A 325 -36.03 13.65 2.30
C ASP A 325 -36.85 14.91 1.92
N GLU A 326 -37.57 14.89 0.79
CA GLU A 326 -38.63 15.87 0.43
C GLU A 326 -40.03 15.40 0.87
#